data_AF-A0A556VZT9-F1
#
_entry.id   AF-A0A556VZT9-F1
#
_cell.length_a   1.000
_cell.length_b   1.000
_cell.length_c   1.000
_cell.angle_alpha   90.00
_cell.angle_beta   90.00
_cell.angle_gamma   90.00
#
_symmetry.space_group_name_H-M   'P 1'
#
loop_
_entity.id
_entity.type
_entity.pdbx_description
1 polymer ?
#
loop_
_entity_poly.entity_id
_entity_poly.type
_entity_poly.pdbx_seq_one_letter_code
_entity_poly.pdbx_strand_id
1 'polypeptide(L)'
;MLSVFSINVLAEQGDGKSSADIDQSSVCVASSDEQALNCPAGEMFMARLALSEADVENPLVRDRRLLNTMALYCDTNYQIHQTQTGVLCVLTHERINVSSDEASAEPAE
;
A
#
# COMPACT_ATOMS: atom_id res chain seq x y z
N MET A 1 46.67 -10.74 -22.01
CA MET A 1 45.77 -9.79 -21.34
C MET A 1 44.44 -9.83 -22.07
N LEU A 2 43.38 -10.38 -21.47
CA LEU A 2 42.03 -10.33 -22.05
C LEU A 2 41.30 -9.13 -21.42
N SER A 3 41.00 -8.12 -22.24
CA SER A 3 40.17 -6.97 -21.85
C SER A 3 38.70 -7.33 -22.01
N VAL A 4 37.95 -7.30 -20.90
CA VAL A 4 36.49 -7.39 -20.90
C VAL A 4 35.95 -5.95 -20.92
N PHE A 5 35.26 -5.58 -21.98
CA PHE A 5 34.55 -4.31 -22.05
C PHE A 5 33.18 -4.47 -21.38
N SER A 6 33.02 -3.88 -20.19
CA SER A 6 31.74 -3.80 -19.50
C SER A 6 30.86 -2.75 -20.19
N ILE A 7 29.77 -3.20 -20.81
CA ILE A 7 28.75 -2.33 -21.39
C ILE A 7 27.82 -1.92 -20.24
N ASN A 8 27.91 -0.67 -19.79
CA ASN A 8 26.92 -0.11 -18.87
C ASN A 8 25.64 0.14 -19.67
N VAL A 9 24.67 -0.76 -19.53
CA VAL A 9 23.29 -0.54 -19.97
C VAL A 9 22.71 0.53 -19.05
N LEU A 10 22.48 1.74 -19.57
CA LEU A 10 21.60 2.70 -18.90
C LEU A 10 20.18 2.13 -18.98
N ALA A 11 19.67 1.65 -17.85
CA ALA A 11 18.24 1.46 -17.67
C ALA A 11 17.60 2.85 -17.62
N GLU A 12 16.93 3.23 -18.70
CA GLU A 12 16.00 4.35 -18.72
C GLU A 12 14.81 3.95 -17.84
N GLN A 13 14.89 4.27 -16.54
CA GLN A 13 13.78 4.09 -15.63
C GLN A 13 12.75 5.16 -15.92
N GLY A 14 11.66 4.72 -16.56
CA GLY A 14 10.28 5.12 -16.27
C GLY A 14 10.03 6.62 -16.19
N ASP A 15 9.46 7.13 -17.28
CA ASP A 15 8.54 8.27 -17.33
C ASP A 15 7.94 8.55 -15.93
N GLY A 16 8.42 9.63 -15.32
CA GLY A 16 7.99 10.05 -14.00
C GLY A 16 6.51 10.38 -14.06
N LYS A 17 5.67 9.41 -13.70
CA LYS A 17 4.28 9.60 -13.35
C LYS A 17 4.30 10.69 -12.29
N SER A 18 4.04 11.93 -12.71
CA SER A 18 3.96 13.08 -11.83
C SER A 18 3.04 12.65 -10.71
N SER A 19 3.59 12.46 -9.51
CA SER A 19 2.79 12.33 -8.32
C SER A 19 1.76 13.44 -8.43
N ALA A 20 0.47 13.10 -8.50
CA ALA A 20 -0.55 14.13 -8.40
C ALA A 20 -0.18 14.98 -7.18
N ASP A 21 -0.39 16.29 -7.25
CA ASP A 21 -0.03 17.18 -6.15
C ASP A 21 -0.90 16.81 -4.93
N ILE A 22 -0.42 15.86 -4.13
CA ILE A 22 -1.10 15.38 -2.94
C ILE A 22 -0.90 16.45 -1.90
N ASP A 23 -1.99 17.04 -1.44
CA ASP A 23 -1.97 18.01 -0.35
C ASP A 23 -1.49 17.33 0.94
N GLN A 24 -0.28 17.69 1.38
CA GLN A 24 0.35 17.21 2.61
C GLN A 24 0.19 18.18 3.78
N SER A 25 -0.63 19.24 3.64
CA SER A 25 -0.86 20.22 4.70
C SER A 25 -1.70 19.68 5.86
N SER A 26 -2.44 18.59 5.63
CA SER A 26 -3.28 17.94 6.62
C SER A 26 -3.22 16.41 6.48
N VAL A 27 -3.63 15.69 7.53
CA VAL A 27 -3.69 14.23 7.53
C VAL A 27 -5.03 13.80 8.15
N CYS A 28 -5.83 13.04 7.41
CA CYS A 28 -7.02 12.40 7.99
C CYS A 28 -6.60 11.19 8.82
N VAL A 29 -7.14 11.03 10.03
CA VAL A 29 -6.78 9.93 10.93
C VAL A 29 -8.01 9.10 11.25
N ALA A 30 -7.95 7.80 11.02
CA ALA A 30 -9.03 6.87 11.33
C ALA A 30 -8.52 5.66 12.11
N SER A 31 -9.35 5.12 13.00
CA SER A 31 -9.10 3.86 13.71
C SER A 31 -10.15 2.78 13.42
N SER A 32 -11.13 3.07 12.56
CA SER A 32 -12.14 2.12 12.11
C SER A 32 -12.53 2.37 10.66
N ASP A 33 -13.15 1.37 10.04
CA ASP A 33 -13.60 1.44 8.65
C ASP A 33 -14.64 2.56 8.44
N GLU A 34 -15.55 2.76 9.40
CA GLU A 34 -16.56 3.81 9.33
C GLU A 34 -15.93 5.21 9.38
N GLN A 35 -14.85 5.38 10.15
CA GLN A 35 -14.10 6.63 10.16
C GLN A 35 -13.35 6.84 8.85
N ALA A 36 -12.74 5.78 8.31
CA ALA A 36 -12.01 5.84 7.04
C ALA A 36 -12.92 6.27 5.88
N LEU A 37 -14.19 5.82 5.85
CA LEU A 37 -15.18 6.23 4.84
C LEU A 37 -15.50 7.73 4.85
N ASN A 38 -15.21 8.44 5.94
CA ASN A 38 -15.39 9.89 6.04
C ASN A 38 -14.12 10.66 5.64
N CYS A 39 -13.00 9.97 5.40
CA CYS A 39 -11.78 10.61 4.94
C CYS A 39 -11.83 10.85 3.41
N PRO A 40 -11.29 11.97 2.93
CA PRO A 40 -11.20 12.24 1.49
C PRO A 40 -10.17 11.33 0.82
N ALA A 41 -10.57 10.68 -0.28
CA ALA A 41 -9.64 9.92 -1.12
C ALA A 41 -8.68 10.86 -1.84
N GLY A 42 -7.45 10.38 -2.09
CA GLY A 42 -6.39 11.15 -2.73
C GLY A 42 -5.66 12.11 -1.79
N GLU A 43 -5.97 12.10 -0.49
CA GLU A 43 -5.28 12.90 0.52
C GLU A 43 -4.45 12.03 1.48
N MET A 44 -3.59 12.68 2.25
CA MET A 44 -2.80 12.01 3.29
C MET A 44 -3.71 11.41 4.38
N PHE A 45 -3.45 10.16 4.71
CA PHE A 45 -4.27 9.37 5.62
C PHE A 45 -3.42 8.51 6.55
N MET A 46 -3.80 8.50 7.82
CA MET A 46 -3.23 7.65 8.86
C MET A 46 -4.28 6.67 9.37
N ALA A 47 -4.14 5.40 8.99
CA ALA A 47 -4.86 4.32 9.63
C ALA A 47 -4.16 3.93 10.92
N ARG A 48 -4.82 4.16 12.06
CA ARG A 48 -4.38 3.69 13.37
C ARG A 48 -4.89 2.27 13.59
N LEU A 49 -4.00 1.37 13.95
CA LEU A 49 -4.37 0.01 14.31
C LEU A 49 -4.83 -0.04 15.77
N ALA A 50 -6.04 -0.54 16.00
CA ALA A 50 -6.47 -0.96 17.33
C ALA A 50 -5.81 -2.30 17.67
N LEU A 51 -4.64 -2.23 18.32
CA LEU A 51 -3.88 -3.39 18.79
C LEU A 51 -4.07 -3.54 20.30
N SER A 52 -4.37 -4.75 20.75
CA SER A 52 -4.27 -5.11 22.17
C SER A 52 -2.81 -5.37 22.56
N GLU A 53 -2.49 -5.36 23.86
CA GLU A 53 -1.13 -5.72 24.33
C GLU A 53 -0.71 -7.11 23.82
N ALA A 54 -1.64 -8.07 23.79
CA ALA A 54 -1.39 -9.41 23.25
C ALA A 54 -1.08 -9.41 21.74
N ASP A 55 -1.69 -8.49 20.96
CA ASP A 55 -1.38 -8.34 19.53
C ASP A 55 0.01 -7.73 19.31
N VAL A 56 0.47 -6.87 20.22
CA VAL A 56 1.80 -6.23 20.15
C VAL A 56 2.92 -7.25 20.41
N GLU A 57 2.71 -8.16 21.35
CA GLU A 57 3.67 -9.23 21.69
C GLU A 57 3.78 -10.31 20.60
N ASN A 58 2.83 -10.38 19.66
CA ASN A 58 2.88 -11.32 18.54
C ASN A 58 3.16 -10.61 17.20
N PRO A 59 4.41 -10.61 16.71
CA PRO A 59 4.79 -9.88 15.51
C PRO A 59 4.03 -10.32 14.25
N LEU A 60 3.67 -11.61 14.14
CA LEU A 60 2.93 -12.13 12.98
C LEU A 60 1.52 -11.54 12.88
N VAL A 61 0.85 -11.32 14.02
CA VAL A 61 -0.48 -10.72 14.06
C VAL A 61 -0.41 -9.25 13.66
N ARG A 62 0.55 -8.52 14.21
CA ARG A 62 0.78 -7.10 13.89
C ARG A 62 1.07 -6.91 12.40
N ASP A 63 2.00 -7.69 11.86
CA ASP A 63 2.43 -7.54 10.46
C ASP A 63 1.29 -7.91 9.50
N ARG A 64 0.50 -8.95 9.80
CA ARG A 64 -0.71 -9.28 9.04
C ARG A 64 -1.74 -8.14 9.05
N ARG A 65 -1.96 -7.51 10.21
CA ARG A 65 -2.88 -6.36 10.31
C ARG A 65 -2.37 -5.16 9.50
N LEU A 66 -1.09 -4.83 9.60
CA LEU A 66 -0.46 -3.78 8.80
C LEU A 66 -0.66 -4.03 7.29
N LEU A 67 -0.35 -5.23 6.81
CA LEU A 67 -0.50 -5.60 5.41
C LEU A 67 -1.96 -5.50 4.93
N ASN A 68 -2.91 -5.98 5.73
CA ASN A 68 -4.33 -5.89 5.40
C ASN A 68 -4.80 -4.43 5.33
N THR A 69 -4.39 -3.59 6.29
CA THR A 69 -4.73 -2.17 6.30
C THR A 69 -4.13 -1.44 5.10
N MET A 70 -2.88 -1.75 4.74
CA MET A 70 -2.26 -1.21 3.52
C MET A 70 -3.06 -1.59 2.28
N ALA A 71 -3.43 -2.86 2.14
CA ALA A 71 -4.16 -3.36 0.98
C ALA A 71 -5.58 -2.78 0.86
N LEU A 72 -6.21 -2.41 1.98
CA LEU A 72 -7.56 -1.86 2.00
C LEU A 72 -7.62 -0.37 1.71
N TYR A 73 -6.62 0.39 2.16
CA TYR A 73 -6.72 1.85 2.22
C TYR A 73 -5.63 2.61 1.47
N CYS A 74 -4.50 2.00 1.17
CA CYS A 74 -3.38 2.74 0.60
C CYS A 74 -3.34 2.61 -0.92
N ASP A 75 -3.23 3.75 -1.59
CA ASP A 75 -2.83 3.79 -2.99
C ASP A 75 -1.35 3.39 -3.11
N THR A 76 -1.10 2.21 -3.68
CA THR A 76 0.25 1.64 -3.84
C THR A 76 1.09 2.32 -4.91
N ASN A 77 0.52 3.27 -5.67
CA ASN A 77 1.29 4.15 -6.55
C ASN A 77 2.08 5.22 -5.78
N TYR A 78 1.81 5.41 -4.48
CA TYR A 78 2.49 6.37 -3.62
C TYR A 78 3.27 5.67 -2.50
N GLN A 79 4.14 6.43 -1.84
CA GLN A 79 4.92 5.90 -0.72
C GLN A 79 4.01 5.55 0.47
N ILE A 80 4.25 4.37 1.05
CA ILE A 80 3.56 3.90 2.24
C ILE A 80 4.56 3.83 3.40
N HIS A 81 4.24 4.51 4.51
CA HIS A 81 5.03 4.49 5.73
C HIS A 81 4.35 3.62 6.80
N GLN A 82 5.07 2.61 7.28
CA GLN A 82 4.63 1.80 8.41
C GLN A 82 5.20 2.37 9.71
N THR A 83 4.38 2.38 10.75
CA THR A 83 4.72 2.85 12.09
C THR A 83 4.28 1.82 13.13
N GLN A 84 4.72 1.99 14.38
CA GLN A 84 4.26 1.14 15.48
C GLN A 84 2.76 1.26 15.75
N THR A 85 2.15 2.38 15.35
CA THR A 85 0.73 2.69 15.58
C THR A 85 -0.18 2.40 14.37
N GLY A 86 0.40 2.07 13.21
CA GLY A 86 -0.35 1.82 11.98
C GLY A 86 0.36 2.33 10.72
N VAL A 87 -0.40 2.83 9.75
CA VAL A 87 0.09 3.11 8.39
C VAL A 87 -0.26 4.53 7.97
N LEU A 88 0.72 5.26 7.43
CA LEU A 88 0.55 6.56 6.79
C LEU A 88 0.73 6.40 5.27
N CYS A 89 -0.27 6.81 4.49
CA CYS A 89 -0.27 6.69 3.03
C CYS A 89 -1.28 7.66 2.39
N VAL A 90 -1.35 7.67 1.07
CA VAL A 90 -2.45 8.31 0.33
C VAL A 90 -3.65 7.39 0.36
N LEU A 91 -4.82 7.90 0.78
CA LEU A 91 -6.04 7.12 0.85
C LEU A 91 -6.59 6.81 -0.54
N THR A 92 -6.95 5.56 -0.77
CA THR A 92 -7.82 5.16 -1.88
C THR A 92 -9.06 4.42 -1.34
N HIS A 93 -10.19 4.62 -2.00
CA HIS A 93 -11.38 3.80 -1.81
C HIS A 93 -11.50 2.66 -2.84
N GLU A 94 -10.56 2.60 -3.79
CA GLU A 94 -10.48 1.50 -4.76
C GLU A 94 -10.04 0.24 -4.03
N ARG A 95 -10.92 -0.78 -4.04
CA ARG A 95 -10.58 -2.09 -3.48
C ARG A 95 -9.75 -2.85 -4.49
N ILE A 96 -8.63 -3.44 -4.04
CA ILE A 96 -7.85 -4.37 -4.86
C ILE A 96 -8.76 -5.55 -5.21
N ASN A 97 -9.20 -5.64 -6.47
CA ASN A 97 -9.83 -6.84 -6.99
C ASN A 97 -8.74 -7.91 -7.15
N VAL A 98 -8.98 -9.09 -6.58
CA VAL A 98 -8.19 -10.27 -6.92
C VAL A 98 -8.46 -10.54 -8.41
N SER A 99 -7.43 -10.45 -9.24
CA SER A 99 -7.55 -10.72 -10.69
C SER A 99 -8.15 -12.11 -10.90
N SER A 100 -9.34 -12.15 -11.50
CA SER A 100 -10.12 -13.36 -11.76
C SER A 100 -9.55 -14.23 -12.89
N ASP A 101 -8.23 -14.42 -12.98
CA ASP A 101 -7.61 -15.24 -14.03
C ASP A 101 -7.67 -16.75 -13.73
N GLU A 102 -8.31 -17.16 -12.64
CA GLU A 102 -8.55 -18.58 -12.30
C GLU A 102 -10.02 -18.99 -12.51
N ALA A 103 -10.76 -18.29 -13.38
CA ALA A 103 -12.16 -18.61 -13.70
C ALA A 103 -12.35 -19.12 -15.16
N SER A 104 -11.32 -19.71 -15.76
CA SER A 104 -11.42 -20.32 -17.09
C SER A 104 -10.59 -21.59 -17.20
N ALA A 105 -10.81 -22.52 -16.28
CA ALA A 105 -10.53 -23.94 -16.50
C ALA A 105 -11.86 -24.69 -16.45
N GLU A 106 -12.67 -24.55 -17.50
CA GLU A 106 -13.73 -25.53 -17.79
C GLU A 106 -13.07 -26.90 -18.01
N PRO A 107 -13.46 -27.96 -17.27
CA PRO A 107 -13.11 -29.30 -17.68
C PRO A 107 -14.00 -29.65 -18.88
N ALA A 108 -13.39 -29.68 -20.06
CA ALA A 108 -13.98 -30.37 -21.20
C ALA A 108 -13.80 -31.88 -20.98
N GLU A 109 -14.87 -32.57 -20.59
CA GLU A 109 -15.18 -33.95 -21.01
C GLU A 109 -16.66 -34.28 -20.79
#